data_AF-A0A438G898-F1
#
_entry.id   AF-A0A438G898-F1
#
_cell.length_a   1.000
_cell.length_b   1.000
_cell.length_c   1.000
_cell.angle_alpha   90.00
_cell.angle_beta   90.00
_cell.angle_gamma   90.00
#
_symmetry.space_group_name_H-M   'P 1'
#
loop_
_entity.id
_entity.type
_entity.pdbx_description
1 polymer ?
#
loop_
_entity_poly.entity_id
_entity_poly.type
_entity_poly.pdbx_seq_one_letter_code
_entity_poly.pdbx_strand_id
1 'polypeptide(L)'
;MLRISDRDERDVKQFHQIQPEAKNKCFGRIFRSPSIFEDMVKSILLCNAPWRRTLDMAQALCELQFELKGHKRKRVTNPRSKAKNSADEVQSIGNFPNSMELNILDEETLKKRCNLGYRAKIILELATSIENGEVKLQNFEKALDAESMEKIYDMLNKKKGFGPFACANILMCIGYYQRIPTDSETFRHVKEIHGRRKKVTEKDVKEIYDKYAPFQCLAYWLELSEYYQSRFGKLSELPRSEYHTITGSYKLRTSIPK
;
A
#
# COMPACT_ATOMS: atom_id res chain seq x y z
N MET A 1 10.51 -0.59 3.96
CA MET A 1 11.54 0.19 4.68
C MET A 1 10.85 1.07 5.70
N LEU A 2 11.41 1.16 6.90
CA LEU A 2 10.99 2.13 7.91
C LEU A 2 11.84 3.40 7.75
N ARG A 3 11.22 4.58 7.76
CA ARG A 3 11.96 5.84 7.80
C ARG A 3 12.42 6.10 9.23
N ILE A 4 13.70 6.43 9.39
CA ILE A 4 14.39 6.53 10.69
C ILE A 4 15.16 7.84 10.86
N SER A 5 14.76 8.90 10.15
CA SER A 5 15.39 10.22 10.30
C SER A 5 15.02 10.89 11.62
N ASP A 6 15.76 11.93 12.01
CA ASP A 6 15.44 12.76 13.17
C ASP A 6 14.05 13.38 13.07
N ARG A 7 13.60 13.70 11.84
CA ARG A 7 12.23 14.17 11.60
C ARG A 7 11.22 13.07 11.97
N ASP A 8 11.41 11.85 11.46
CA ASP A 8 10.49 10.75 11.74
C ASP A 8 10.42 10.45 13.25
N GLU A 9 11.55 10.58 13.97
CA GLU A 9 11.57 10.40 15.43
C GLU A 9 10.83 11.52 16.17
N ARG A 10 10.93 12.78 15.72
CA ARG A 10 10.13 13.88 16.24
C ARG A 10 8.64 13.66 16.00
N ASP A 11 8.27 13.23 14.80
CA ASP A 11 6.89 12.97 14.40
C ASP A 11 6.27 11.88 15.29
N VAL A 12 7.00 10.78 15.56
CA VAL A 12 6.55 9.73 16.49
C VAL A 12 6.34 10.27 17.90
N LYS A 13 7.28 11.05 18.44
CA LYS A 13 7.16 11.63 19.79
C LYS A 13 5.97 12.57 19.91
N GLN A 14 5.74 13.41 18.91
CA GLN A 14 4.59 14.32 18.87
C GLN A 14 3.27 13.53 18.76
N PHE A 15 3.23 12.50 17.90
CA PHE A 15 2.07 11.64 17.79
C PHE A 15 1.75 10.92 19.11
N HIS A 16 2.76 10.43 19.84
CA HIS A 16 2.58 9.83 21.17
C HIS A 16 2.08 10.79 22.24
N GLN A 17 2.34 12.09 22.11
CA GLN A 17 1.77 13.10 23.00
C GLN A 17 0.27 13.31 22.71
N ILE A 18 -0.12 13.26 21.44
CA ILE A 18 -1.51 13.43 20.99
C ILE A 18 -2.34 12.17 21.25
N GLN A 19 -1.75 10.98 21.05
CA GLN A 19 -2.39 9.68 21.23
C GLN A 19 -1.51 8.76 22.10
N PRO A 20 -1.58 8.87 23.43
CA PRO A 20 -0.74 8.08 24.35
C PRO A 20 -0.89 6.56 24.20
N GLU A 21 -2.05 6.04 23.76
CA GLU A 21 -2.20 4.60 23.54
C GLU A 21 -1.23 4.07 22.47
N ALA A 22 -0.89 4.89 21.47
CA ALA A 22 0.09 4.54 20.44
C ALA A 22 1.47 4.25 21.03
N LYS A 23 1.87 4.99 22.08
CA LYS A 23 3.14 4.79 22.79
C LYS A 23 3.20 3.44 23.46
N ASN A 24 2.13 3.06 24.17
CA ASN A 24 2.03 1.78 24.87
C ASN A 24 2.09 0.58 23.91
N LYS A 25 1.67 0.79 22.66
CA LYS A 25 1.69 -0.22 21.58
C LYS A 25 2.91 -0.14 20.68
N CYS A 26 3.85 0.78 20.97
CA CYS A 26 5.01 1.06 20.14
C CYS A 26 4.66 1.36 18.67
N PHE A 27 3.50 1.97 18.42
CA PHE A 27 3.01 2.32 17.08
C PHE A 27 3.34 3.79 16.76
N GLY A 28 3.64 4.08 15.49
CA GLY A 28 3.87 5.47 15.05
C GLY A 28 4.57 5.61 13.70
N ARG A 29 4.86 4.50 13.02
CA ARG A 29 5.54 4.50 11.73
C ARG A 29 4.83 3.58 10.75
N ILE A 30 4.81 3.98 9.49
CA ILE A 30 4.27 3.18 8.39
C ILE A 30 5.42 2.65 7.55
N PHE A 31 5.32 1.39 7.13
CA PHE A 31 6.24 0.80 6.17
C PHE A 31 5.99 1.37 4.77
N ARG A 32 7.07 1.74 4.09
CA ARG A 32 7.06 2.09 2.67
C ARG A 32 7.83 1.07 1.83
N SER A 33 7.69 1.10 0.52
CA SER A 33 8.45 0.24 -0.39
C SER A 33 9.92 0.70 -0.49
N PRO A 34 10.83 -0.15 -1.03
CA PRO A 34 12.21 0.22 -1.35
C PRO A 34 12.38 1.47 -2.23
N SER A 35 11.38 1.82 -3.04
CA SER A 35 11.39 3.01 -3.89
C SER A 35 10.06 3.76 -3.88
N ILE A 36 10.09 5.07 -4.11
CA ILE A 36 8.86 5.88 -4.32
C ILE A 36 8.10 5.38 -5.53
N PHE A 37 8.80 4.99 -6.60
CA PHE A 37 8.16 4.44 -7.80
C PHE A 37 7.27 3.24 -7.47
N GLU A 38 7.78 2.31 -6.67
CA GLU A 38 7.00 1.15 -6.23
C GLU A 38 5.80 1.56 -5.37
N ASP A 39 5.94 2.54 -4.47
CA ASP A 39 4.81 3.08 -3.69
C ASP A 39 3.74 3.71 -4.60
N MET A 40 4.15 4.45 -5.64
CA MET A 40 3.25 5.03 -6.63
C MET A 40 2.52 3.97 -7.45
N VAL A 41 3.23 2.97 -7.96
CA VAL A 41 2.61 1.89 -8.74
C VAL A 41 1.66 1.08 -7.86
N LYS A 42 2.05 0.70 -6.64
CA LYS A 42 1.16 -0.03 -5.72
C LYS A 42 -0.08 0.77 -5.37
N SER A 43 0.02 2.10 -5.26
CA SER A 43 -1.14 2.98 -5.08
C SER A 43 -2.11 2.92 -6.27
N ILE A 44 -1.61 2.84 -7.51
CA ILE A 44 -2.43 2.61 -8.71
C ILE A 44 -3.08 1.21 -8.68
N LEU A 45 -2.34 0.18 -8.22
CA LEU A 45 -2.86 -1.18 -8.12
C LEU A 45 -4.02 -1.29 -7.12
N LEU A 46 -3.97 -0.56 -6.02
CA LEU A 46 -5.03 -0.52 -4.99
C LEU A 46 -6.34 0.09 -5.51
N CYS A 47 -6.27 1.12 -6.37
CA CYS A 47 -7.44 1.81 -6.89
C CYS A 47 -8.42 0.84 -7.58
N ASN A 48 -9.67 0.76 -7.12
CA ASN A 48 -10.74 -0.06 -7.72
C ASN A 48 -10.36 -1.55 -7.90
N ALA A 49 -9.63 -2.14 -6.95
CA ALA A 49 -9.27 -3.54 -6.97
C ALA A 49 -9.54 -4.21 -5.61
N PRO A 50 -10.08 -5.44 -5.57
CA PRO A 50 -10.09 -6.23 -4.35
C PRO A 50 -8.67 -6.51 -3.87
N TRP A 51 -8.48 -6.62 -2.54
CA TRP A 51 -7.16 -6.81 -1.94
C TRP A 51 -6.34 -7.95 -2.56
N ARG A 52 -6.96 -9.12 -2.74
CA ARG A 52 -6.31 -10.27 -3.40
C ARG A 52 -5.82 -9.93 -4.81
N ARG A 53 -6.62 -9.20 -5.59
CA ARG A 53 -6.22 -8.79 -6.96
C ARG A 53 -5.02 -7.84 -6.93
N THR A 54 -4.97 -6.92 -5.97
CA THR A 54 -3.82 -6.02 -5.79
C THR A 54 -2.54 -6.81 -5.53
N LEU A 55 -2.60 -7.81 -4.64
CA LEU A 55 -1.48 -8.71 -4.35
C LEU A 55 -1.05 -9.49 -5.60
N ASP A 56 -2.01 -10.06 -6.34
CA ASP A 56 -1.74 -10.83 -7.57
C ASP A 56 -1.05 -9.95 -8.63
N MET A 57 -1.52 -8.71 -8.83
CA MET A 57 -0.89 -7.75 -9.77
C MET A 57 0.52 -7.34 -9.35
N ALA A 58 0.74 -7.08 -8.06
CA ALA A 58 2.06 -6.72 -7.54
C ALA A 58 3.05 -7.88 -7.68
N GLN A 59 2.61 -9.10 -7.37
CA GLN A 59 3.41 -10.31 -7.57
C GLN A 59 3.75 -10.50 -9.05
N ALA A 60 2.80 -10.33 -9.96
CA ALA A 60 3.04 -10.49 -11.39
C ALA A 60 4.08 -9.50 -11.93
N LEU A 61 4.13 -8.27 -11.40
CA LEU A 61 5.18 -7.29 -11.73
C LEU A 61 6.57 -7.76 -11.28
N CYS A 62 6.69 -8.31 -10.06
CA CYS A 62 7.95 -8.87 -9.59
C CYS A 62 8.41 -10.07 -10.44
N GLU A 63 7.48 -10.91 -10.88
CA GLU A 63 7.79 -12.03 -11.76
C GLU A 63 8.21 -11.57 -13.17
N LEU A 64 7.58 -10.52 -13.69
CA LEU A 64 7.99 -9.89 -14.95
C LEU A 64 9.42 -9.35 -14.83
N GLN A 65 9.75 -8.66 -13.73
CA GLN A 65 11.11 -8.16 -13.49
C GLN A 65 12.15 -9.28 -13.49
N PHE A 66 11.83 -10.42 -12.89
CA PHE A 66 12.70 -11.60 -12.90
C PHE A 66 12.97 -12.10 -14.34
N GLU A 67 11.93 -12.12 -15.17
CA GLU A 67 12.01 -12.51 -16.59
C GLU A 67 12.82 -11.50 -17.41
N LEU A 68 12.68 -10.20 -17.15
CA LEU A 68 13.47 -9.14 -17.81
C LEU A 68 14.97 -9.25 -17.54
N LYS A 69 15.37 -9.85 -16.41
CA LYS A 69 16.79 -10.16 -16.12
C LYS A 69 17.29 -11.43 -16.82
N GLY A 70 16.51 -12.02 -17.72
CA GLY A 70 16.89 -13.21 -18.48
C GLY A 70 16.77 -14.51 -17.69
N HIS A 71 16.20 -14.47 -16.48
CA HIS A 71 15.96 -15.67 -15.71
C HIS A 71 14.72 -16.40 -16.21
N LYS A 72 14.84 -17.72 -16.42
CA LYS A 72 13.72 -18.59 -16.78
C LYS A 72 13.14 -19.22 -15.52
N ARG A 73 11.81 -19.17 -15.36
CA ARG A 73 11.13 -19.95 -14.32
C ARG A 73 11.36 -21.44 -14.56
N LYS A 74 11.73 -22.18 -13.51
CA LYS A 74 11.56 -23.64 -13.53
C LYS A 74 10.06 -23.91 -13.56
N ARG A 75 9.54 -24.46 -14.66
CA ARG A 75 8.18 -25.01 -14.68
C ARG A 75 8.13 -26.13 -13.64
N VAL A 76 7.27 -25.98 -12.63
CA VAL A 76 6.90 -27.10 -11.78
C VAL A 76 6.02 -28.01 -12.64
N THR A 77 6.59 -29.08 -13.19
CA THR A 77 5.96 -29.94 -14.19
C THR A 77 5.04 -31.01 -13.61
N ASN A 78 4.64 -30.95 -12.33
CA ASN A 78 3.73 -31.97 -11.80
C ASN A 78 2.82 -31.46 -10.67
N PRO A 79 1.50 -31.30 -10.90
CA PRO A 79 0.53 -30.97 -9.85
C PRO A 79 0.28 -32.10 -8.84
N ARG A 80 0.87 -33.28 -9.05
CA ARG A 80 0.61 -34.51 -8.26
C ARG A 80 1.70 -34.92 -7.28
N SER A 81 2.82 -34.21 -7.18
CA SER A 81 3.79 -34.46 -6.11
C SER A 81 3.30 -33.80 -4.81
N LYS A 82 2.38 -34.48 -4.12
CA LYS A 82 2.24 -34.33 -2.66
C LYS A 82 3.53 -34.83 -2.01
N ALA A 83 4.56 -34.00 -1.98
CA ALA A 83 5.78 -34.32 -1.25
C ALA A 83 6.35 -33.03 -0.65
N LYS A 84 6.13 -32.91 0.65
CA LYS A 84 6.76 -32.01 1.62
C LYS A 84 6.55 -30.51 1.40
N ASN A 85 5.68 -29.97 2.24
CA ASN A 85 5.84 -28.65 2.83
C ASN A 85 7.27 -28.52 3.38
N SER A 86 8.21 -28.02 2.59
CA SER A 86 9.32 -27.23 3.13
C SER A 86 8.91 -25.78 2.98
N ALA A 87 8.74 -25.09 4.11
CA ALA A 87 8.47 -23.66 4.18
C ALA A 87 9.59 -22.78 3.55
N ASP A 88 10.59 -23.39 2.91
CA ASP A 88 11.84 -22.79 2.45
C ASP A 88 12.14 -23.00 0.95
N GLU A 89 11.21 -23.49 0.13
CA GLU A 89 11.39 -23.32 -1.33
C GLU A 89 11.14 -21.84 -1.65
N VAL A 90 12.20 -21.03 -1.51
CA VAL A 90 12.25 -19.65 -1.98
C VAL A 90 12.05 -19.71 -3.48
N GLN A 91 10.78 -19.63 -3.90
CA GLN A 91 10.45 -19.38 -5.28
C GLN A 91 11.16 -18.09 -5.65
N SER A 92 12.17 -18.19 -6.51
CA SER A 92 12.98 -17.06 -6.95
C SER A 92 12.04 -16.03 -7.59
N ILE A 93 11.67 -15.03 -6.80
CA ILE A 93 10.82 -13.91 -7.20
C ILE A 93 11.74 -12.74 -7.49
N GLY A 94 11.47 -12.01 -8.57
CA GLY A 94 12.24 -10.81 -8.89
C GLY A 94 11.97 -9.69 -7.90
N ASN A 95 12.75 -8.63 -8.04
CA ASN A 95 12.46 -7.36 -7.38
C ASN A 95 11.20 -6.74 -8.00
N PHE A 96 10.64 -5.73 -7.36
CA PHE A 96 9.67 -4.89 -8.05
C PHE A 96 10.39 -4.13 -9.20
N PRO A 97 9.80 -4.06 -10.42
CA PRO A 97 10.45 -3.41 -11.54
C PRO A 97 10.61 -1.91 -11.30
N ASN A 98 11.71 -1.34 -11.77
CA ASN A 98 11.92 0.11 -11.76
C ASN A 98 11.31 0.79 -13.01
N SER A 99 11.32 2.12 -13.04
CA SER A 99 10.76 2.90 -14.14
C SER A 99 11.46 2.64 -15.48
N MET A 100 12.80 2.54 -15.50
CA MET A 100 13.55 2.19 -16.72
C MET A 100 13.13 0.83 -17.29
N GLU A 101 12.99 -0.19 -16.43
CA GLU A 101 12.60 -1.54 -16.83
C GLU A 101 11.17 -1.60 -17.39
N LEU A 102 10.25 -0.78 -16.89
CA LEU A 102 8.90 -0.71 -17.43
C LEU A 102 8.79 0.17 -18.68
N ASN A 103 9.62 1.22 -18.80
CA ASN A 103 9.56 2.19 -19.89
C ASN A 103 9.95 1.59 -21.26
N ILE A 104 10.62 0.45 -21.29
CA ILE A 104 10.97 -0.27 -22.53
C ILE A 104 9.87 -1.24 -23.02
N LEU A 105 8.79 -1.39 -22.25
CA LEU A 105 7.70 -2.31 -22.57
C LEU A 105 6.51 -1.57 -23.18
N ASP A 106 5.67 -2.31 -23.90
CA ASP A 106 4.39 -1.80 -24.40
C ASP A 106 3.22 -2.09 -23.43
N GLU A 107 2.13 -1.34 -23.61
CA GLU A 107 0.92 -1.45 -22.79
C GLU A 107 0.29 -2.86 -22.85
N GLU A 108 0.30 -3.52 -24.01
CA GLU A 108 -0.31 -4.84 -24.19
C GLU A 108 0.49 -5.94 -23.48
N THR A 109 1.81 -5.84 -23.48
CA THR A 109 2.69 -6.71 -22.69
C THR A 109 2.32 -6.64 -21.21
N LEU A 110 2.20 -5.43 -20.64
CA LEU A 110 1.81 -5.26 -19.24
C LEU A 110 0.39 -5.76 -18.94
N LYS A 111 -0.57 -5.51 -19.84
CA LYS A 111 -1.94 -6.03 -19.69
C LYS A 111 -1.96 -7.55 -19.65
N LYS A 112 -1.30 -8.20 -20.60
CA LYS A 112 -1.34 -9.66 -20.76
C LYS A 112 -0.52 -10.37 -19.70
N ARG A 113 0.71 -9.92 -19.45
CA ARG A 113 1.63 -10.59 -18.52
C ARG A 113 1.28 -10.36 -17.06
N CYS A 114 0.78 -9.17 -16.72
CA CYS A 114 0.55 -8.77 -15.33
C CYS A 114 -0.94 -8.54 -14.98
N ASN A 115 -1.85 -8.76 -15.93
CA ASN A 115 -3.30 -8.61 -15.75
C ASN A 115 -3.71 -7.22 -15.19
N LEU A 116 -3.01 -6.17 -15.62
CA LEU A 116 -3.17 -4.81 -15.10
C LEU A 116 -4.41 -4.09 -15.65
N GLY A 117 -4.97 -4.56 -16.77
CA GLY A 117 -6.09 -3.91 -17.45
C GLY A 117 -5.78 -2.46 -17.79
N TYR A 118 -6.71 -1.53 -17.50
CA TYR A 118 -6.52 -0.10 -17.76
C TYR A 118 -5.33 0.52 -17.02
N ARG A 119 -4.83 -0.11 -15.95
CA ARG A 119 -3.71 0.39 -15.15
C ARG A 119 -2.38 0.29 -15.90
N ALA A 120 -2.27 -0.62 -16.87
CA ALA A 120 -1.06 -0.78 -17.68
C ALA A 120 -0.63 0.54 -18.33
N LYS A 121 -1.58 1.23 -18.97
CA LYS A 121 -1.33 2.53 -19.62
C LYS A 121 -0.84 3.57 -18.62
N ILE A 122 -1.50 3.67 -17.47
CA ILE A 122 -1.18 4.65 -16.41
C ILE A 122 0.23 4.41 -15.86
N ILE A 123 0.60 3.14 -15.62
CA ILE A 123 1.91 2.76 -15.11
C ILE A 123 3.01 3.06 -16.14
N LEU A 124 2.75 2.80 -17.42
CA LEU A 124 3.69 3.10 -18.49
C LEU A 124 3.88 4.62 -18.65
N GLU A 125 2.79 5.39 -18.67
CA GLU A 125 2.83 6.87 -18.70
C GLU A 125 3.63 7.43 -17.49
N LEU A 126 3.45 6.85 -16.30
CA LEU A 126 4.23 7.22 -15.12
C LEU A 126 5.72 6.93 -15.33
N ALA A 127 6.08 5.71 -15.75
CA ALA A 127 7.46 5.31 -15.99
C ALA A 127 8.12 6.26 -17.00
N THR A 128 7.47 6.52 -18.14
CA THR A 128 7.95 7.47 -19.15
C THR A 128 8.13 8.89 -18.58
N SER A 129 7.18 9.39 -17.79
CA SER A 129 7.30 10.73 -17.19
C SER A 129 8.47 10.86 -16.22
N ILE A 130 8.85 9.78 -15.54
CA ILE A 130 10.02 9.75 -14.65
C ILE A 130 11.31 9.73 -15.48
N GLU A 131 11.38 8.86 -16.49
CA GLU A 131 12.57 8.73 -17.34
C GLU A 131 12.83 10.00 -18.18
N ASN A 132 11.77 10.70 -18.59
CA ASN A 132 11.89 12.00 -19.27
C ASN A 132 12.19 13.17 -18.30
N GLY A 133 12.24 12.92 -16.99
CA GLY A 133 12.54 13.93 -15.98
C GLY A 133 11.39 14.89 -15.63
N GLU A 134 10.16 14.61 -16.09
CA GLU A 134 8.96 15.37 -15.72
C GLU A 134 8.60 15.14 -14.25
N VAL A 135 8.73 13.89 -13.78
CA VAL A 135 8.53 13.51 -12.36
C VAL A 135 9.86 13.17 -11.73
N LYS A 136 10.40 14.10 -10.94
CA LYS A 136 11.68 13.93 -10.26
C LYS A 136 11.47 13.33 -8.87
N LEU A 137 11.63 12.00 -8.76
CA LEU A 137 11.44 11.26 -7.50
C LEU A 137 12.32 11.78 -6.36
N GLN A 138 13.50 12.33 -6.65
CA GLN A 138 14.38 12.91 -5.63
C GLN A 138 13.73 14.09 -4.88
N ASN A 139 12.81 14.82 -5.52
CA ASN A 139 12.09 15.92 -4.87
C ASN A 139 11.18 15.44 -3.73
N PHE A 140 10.66 14.21 -3.84
CA PHE A 140 9.79 13.62 -2.83
C PHE A 140 10.59 13.23 -1.58
N GLU A 141 11.79 12.67 -1.75
CA GLU A 141 12.66 12.35 -0.60
C GLU A 141 13.17 13.62 0.11
N LYS A 142 13.33 14.72 -0.64
CA LYS A 142 13.76 16.02 -0.11
C LYS A 142 12.64 16.86 0.49
N ALA A 143 11.37 16.47 0.33
CA ALA A 143 10.25 17.21 0.89
C ALA A 143 10.19 17.01 2.41
N LEU A 144 10.58 18.05 3.15
CA LEU A 144 10.67 18.01 4.61
C LEU A 144 9.52 18.73 5.33
N ASP A 145 8.87 19.68 4.65
CA ASP A 145 7.81 20.51 5.19
C ASP A 145 6.44 20.24 4.52
N ALA A 146 5.38 20.78 5.14
CA ALA A 146 4.01 20.61 4.66
C ALA A 146 3.78 21.29 3.31
N GLU A 147 4.39 22.45 3.05
CA GLU A 147 4.21 23.18 1.79
C GLU A 147 4.74 22.38 0.59
N SER A 148 5.91 21.77 0.74
CA SER A 148 6.53 20.88 -0.25
C SER A 148 5.68 19.63 -0.49
N MET A 149 5.07 19.08 0.56
CA MET A 149 4.16 17.93 0.45
C MET A 149 2.86 18.29 -0.28
N GLU A 150 2.29 19.47 -0.04
CA GLU A 150 1.11 19.94 -0.77
C GLU A 150 1.42 20.23 -2.26
N LYS A 151 2.60 20.77 -2.57
CA LYS A 151 3.05 20.89 -3.97
C LYS A 151 3.17 19.54 -4.67
N ILE A 152 3.68 18.52 -3.96
CA ILE A 152 3.74 17.14 -4.46
C ILE A 152 2.32 16.61 -4.68
N TYR A 153 1.41 16.83 -3.73
CA TYR A 153 0.00 16.44 -3.86
C TYR A 153 -0.63 17.04 -5.12
N ASP A 154 -0.52 18.35 -5.31
CA ASP A 154 -1.11 19.06 -6.45
C ASP A 154 -0.55 18.61 -7.79
N MET A 155 0.77 18.35 -7.84
CA MET A 155 1.42 17.81 -9.03
C MET A 155 0.90 16.40 -9.35
N LEU A 156 0.84 15.51 -8.36
CA LEU A 156 0.34 14.15 -8.54
C LEU A 156 -1.14 14.14 -8.93
N ASN A 157 -1.97 14.93 -8.26
CA ASN A 157 -3.43 14.93 -8.45
C ASN A 157 -3.87 15.39 -9.85
N LYS A 158 -2.99 16.09 -10.59
CA LYS A 158 -3.19 16.46 -11.99
C LYS A 158 -2.91 15.31 -12.96
N LYS A 159 -2.23 14.24 -12.53
CA LYS A 159 -1.89 13.10 -13.37
C LYS A 159 -2.99 12.03 -13.31
N LYS A 160 -3.30 11.46 -14.48
CA LYS A 160 -4.26 10.36 -14.58
C LYS A 160 -3.82 9.20 -13.69
N GLY A 161 -4.78 8.62 -12.97
CA GLY A 161 -4.54 7.50 -12.05
C GLY A 161 -4.12 7.90 -10.64
N PHE A 162 -3.83 9.19 -10.39
CA PHE A 162 -3.46 9.71 -9.08
C PHE A 162 -4.57 10.58 -8.51
N GLY A 163 -5.70 9.98 -8.15
CA GLY A 163 -6.74 10.70 -7.40
C GLY A 163 -6.38 10.89 -5.92
N PRO A 164 -7.23 11.56 -5.12
CA PRO A 164 -6.98 11.84 -3.71
C PRO A 164 -6.55 10.63 -2.88
N PHE A 165 -7.16 9.46 -3.12
CA PHE A 165 -6.80 8.20 -2.47
C PHE A 165 -5.36 7.75 -2.78
N ALA A 166 -4.98 7.74 -4.06
CA ALA A 166 -3.64 7.31 -4.47
C ALA A 166 -2.58 8.29 -3.96
N CYS A 167 -2.85 9.60 -4.06
CA CYS A 167 -1.96 10.63 -3.54
C CYS A 167 -1.76 10.50 -2.02
N ALA A 168 -2.83 10.29 -1.24
CA ALA A 168 -2.72 10.10 0.20
C ALA A 168 -1.90 8.85 0.58
N ASN A 169 -2.03 7.74 -0.16
CA ASN A 169 -1.21 6.55 0.03
C ASN A 169 0.29 6.83 -0.20
N ILE A 170 0.62 7.59 -1.25
CA ILE A 170 2.02 7.97 -1.54
C ILE A 170 2.56 8.90 -0.45
N LEU A 171 1.78 9.90 -0.06
CA LEU A 171 2.15 10.89 0.95
C LEU A 171 2.41 10.26 2.33
N MET A 172 1.56 9.32 2.77
CA MET A 172 1.81 8.64 4.04
C MET A 172 3.11 7.81 4.01
N CYS A 173 3.45 7.19 2.87
CA CYS A 173 4.71 6.45 2.70
C CYS A 173 5.95 7.36 2.82
N ILE A 174 5.84 8.64 2.50
CA ILE A 174 6.92 9.63 2.65
C ILE A 174 6.78 10.49 3.93
N GLY A 175 5.96 10.02 4.88
CA GLY A 175 5.82 10.59 6.23
C GLY A 175 4.99 11.87 6.31
N TYR A 176 4.02 12.02 5.40
CA TYR A 176 2.99 13.07 5.50
C TYR A 176 1.66 12.46 5.93
N TYR A 177 1.34 12.58 7.21
CA TYR A 177 0.24 11.84 7.85
C TYR A 177 -1.06 12.63 7.96
N GLN A 178 -1.15 13.81 7.35
CA GLN A 178 -2.32 14.69 7.49
C GLN A 178 -3.54 14.20 6.69
N ARG A 179 -3.34 13.29 5.73
CA ARG A 179 -4.37 12.81 4.80
C ARG A 179 -4.58 11.32 4.96
N ILE A 180 -5.82 10.92 5.20
CA ILE A 180 -6.22 9.51 5.26
C ILE A 180 -6.55 9.04 3.82
N PRO A 181 -5.92 7.95 3.32
CA PRO A 181 -6.27 7.37 2.04
C PRO A 181 -7.65 6.71 2.11
N THR A 182 -8.68 7.52 1.88
CA THR A 182 -10.07 7.12 2.11
C THR A 182 -10.63 6.31 0.94
N ASP A 183 -11.19 5.15 1.24
CA ASP A 183 -11.85 4.25 0.30
C ASP A 183 -13.10 3.60 0.92
N SER A 184 -13.66 2.59 0.24
CA SER A 184 -14.80 1.83 0.75
C SER A 184 -14.51 1.10 2.06
N GLU A 185 -13.28 0.64 2.28
CA GLU A 185 -12.87 -0.03 3.51
C GLU A 185 -12.77 0.96 4.67
N THR A 186 -12.27 2.16 4.41
CA THR A 186 -12.26 3.28 5.35
C THR A 186 -13.68 3.62 5.82
N PHE A 187 -14.61 3.80 4.88
CA PHE A 187 -16.00 4.09 5.22
C PHE A 187 -16.69 2.94 5.97
N ARG A 188 -16.40 1.69 5.59
CA ARG A 188 -16.92 0.50 6.28
C ARG A 188 -16.40 0.45 7.72
N HIS A 189 -15.09 0.62 7.92
CA HIS A 189 -14.47 0.61 9.23
C HIS A 189 -15.03 1.71 10.13
N VAL A 190 -15.10 2.95 9.64
CA VAL A 190 -15.70 4.06 10.39
C VAL A 190 -17.16 3.78 10.74
N LYS A 191 -17.92 3.18 9.83
CA LYS A 191 -19.32 2.83 10.08
C LYS A 191 -19.46 1.84 11.24
N GLU A 192 -18.65 0.78 11.23
CA GLU A 192 -18.69 -0.30 12.22
C GLU A 192 -18.18 0.16 13.60
N ILE A 193 -17.03 0.84 13.64
CA ILE A 193 -16.35 1.18 14.90
C ILE A 193 -16.97 2.41 15.56
N HIS A 194 -17.40 3.39 14.78
CA HIS A 194 -17.98 4.63 15.31
C HIS A 194 -19.52 4.63 15.28
N GLY A 195 -20.14 3.47 15.04
CA GLY A 195 -21.59 3.28 15.15
C GLY A 195 -22.43 4.17 14.22
N ARG A 196 -21.90 4.58 13.07
CA ARG A 196 -22.60 5.50 12.15
C ARG A 196 -23.76 4.77 11.46
N ARG A 197 -24.99 5.21 11.72
CA ARG A 197 -26.21 4.59 11.14
C ARG A 197 -26.42 4.92 9.66
N LYS A 198 -25.98 6.11 9.24
CA LYS A 198 -26.10 6.60 7.85
C LYS A 198 -24.89 6.17 7.01
N LYS A 199 -24.97 6.40 5.69
CA LYS A 199 -23.83 6.24 4.79
C LYS A 199 -22.72 7.20 5.23
N VAL A 200 -21.54 6.64 5.54
CA VAL A 200 -20.35 7.41 5.95
C VAL A 200 -19.79 8.14 4.73
N THR A 201 -19.32 9.36 4.98
CA THR A 201 -18.69 10.23 3.99
C THR A 201 -17.31 10.68 4.47
N GLU A 202 -16.53 11.33 3.60
CA GLU A 202 -15.24 11.92 3.98
C GLU A 202 -15.37 12.95 5.11
N LYS A 203 -16.52 13.62 5.24
CA LYS A 203 -16.78 14.56 6.33
C LYS A 203 -16.81 13.86 7.68
N ASP A 204 -17.40 12.67 7.76
CA ASP A 204 -17.44 11.88 8.99
C ASP A 204 -16.03 11.38 9.37
N VAL A 205 -15.25 10.92 8.38
CA VAL A 205 -13.85 10.54 8.58
C VAL A 205 -13.06 11.73 9.13
N LYS A 206 -13.22 12.90 8.52
CA LYS A 206 -12.58 14.15 8.95
C LYS A 206 -12.98 14.52 10.38
N GLU A 207 -14.26 14.51 10.71
CA GLU A 207 -14.80 14.79 12.06
C GLU A 207 -14.15 13.91 13.13
N ILE A 208 -13.96 12.62 12.84
CA ILE A 208 -13.40 11.65 13.78
C ILE A 208 -11.91 11.87 13.99
N TYR A 209 -11.15 12.03 12.91
CA TYR A 209 -9.68 11.98 12.98
C TYR A 209 -9.00 13.36 13.03
N ASP A 210 -9.69 14.46 12.75
CA ASP A 210 -9.08 15.81 12.78
C ASP A 210 -8.44 16.17 14.12
N LYS A 211 -9.00 15.66 15.24
CA LYS A 211 -8.43 15.86 16.57
C LYS A 211 -7.00 15.32 16.74
N TYR A 212 -6.56 14.44 15.82
CA TYR A 212 -5.20 13.88 15.81
C TYR A 212 -4.24 14.66 14.90
N ALA A 213 -4.64 15.82 14.35
CA ALA A 213 -3.77 16.61 13.48
C ALA A 213 -2.40 16.91 14.13
N PRO A 214 -1.28 16.80 13.38
CA PRO A 214 -1.17 16.48 11.95
C PRO A 214 -1.02 14.98 11.61
N PHE A 215 -1.42 14.08 12.51
CA PHE A 215 -1.21 12.63 12.44
C PHE A 215 -2.48 11.81 12.20
N GLN A 216 -3.48 12.39 11.53
CA GLN A 216 -4.78 11.76 11.26
C GLN A 216 -4.64 10.36 10.65
N CYS A 217 -3.71 10.19 9.71
CA CYS A 217 -3.44 8.91 9.05
C CYS A 217 -2.85 7.87 10.01
N LEU A 218 -1.95 8.26 10.93
CA LEU A 218 -1.41 7.33 11.92
C LEU A 218 -2.48 6.88 12.91
N ALA A 219 -3.33 7.80 13.37
CA ALA A 219 -4.45 7.48 14.26
C ALA A 219 -5.42 6.49 13.61
N TYR A 220 -5.79 6.73 12.35
CA TYR A 220 -6.60 5.81 11.55
C TYR A 220 -5.95 4.42 11.42
N TRP A 221 -4.66 4.35 11.07
CA TRP A 221 -3.97 3.08 10.91
C TRP A 221 -3.81 2.32 12.23
N LEU A 222 -3.64 3.00 13.35
CA LEU A 222 -3.64 2.38 14.67
C LEU A 222 -4.98 1.69 14.93
N GLU A 223 -6.10 2.42 14.79
CA GLU A 223 -7.46 1.89 14.98
C GLU A 223 -7.77 0.72 14.02
N LEU A 224 -7.41 0.86 12.74
CA LEU A 224 -7.62 -0.18 11.74
C LEU A 224 -6.79 -1.44 12.03
N SER A 225 -5.53 -1.27 12.40
CA SER A 225 -4.64 -2.39 12.73
C SER A 225 -5.14 -3.15 13.96
N GLU A 226 -5.66 -2.45 14.97
CA GLU A 226 -6.26 -3.05 16.15
C GLU A 226 -7.52 -3.84 15.82
N TYR A 227 -8.39 -3.26 14.97
CA TYR A 227 -9.56 -3.96 14.48
C TYR A 227 -9.19 -5.27 13.78
N TYR A 228 -8.21 -5.24 12.87
CA TYR A 228 -7.76 -6.45 12.19
C TYR A 228 -7.10 -7.44 13.14
N GLN A 229 -6.28 -6.98 14.09
CA GLN A 229 -5.68 -7.87 15.08
C GLN A 229 -6.72 -8.55 15.97
N SER A 230 -7.81 -7.85 16.29
CA SER A 230 -8.92 -8.42 17.07
C SER A 230 -9.67 -9.53 16.33
N ARG A 231 -9.70 -9.47 14.98
CA ARG A 231 -10.38 -10.48 14.14
C ARG A 231 -9.47 -11.61 13.70
N PHE A 232 -8.22 -11.32 13.35
CA PHE A 232 -7.33 -12.25 12.66
C PHE A 232 -6.16 -12.72 13.54
N GLY A 233 -6.08 -12.24 14.78
CA GLY A 233 -4.92 -12.46 15.64
C GLY A 233 -3.77 -11.51 15.30
N LYS A 234 -2.59 -11.76 15.87
CA LYS A 234 -1.43 -10.89 15.66
C LYS A 234 -1.00 -10.89 14.19
N LEU A 235 -1.08 -9.72 13.54
CA LEU A 235 -0.73 -9.58 12.13
C LEU A 235 0.74 -9.87 11.84
N SER A 236 1.63 -9.68 12.83
CA SER A 236 3.05 -10.02 12.74
C SER A 236 3.32 -11.52 12.64
N GLU A 237 2.39 -12.36 13.07
CA GLU A 237 2.50 -13.82 13.06
C GLU A 237 1.75 -14.44 11.86
N LEU A 238 1.14 -13.60 11.01
CA LEU A 238 0.35 -14.04 9.87
C LEU A 238 1.27 -14.64 8.78
N PRO A 239 1.02 -15.87 8.30
CA PRO A 239 1.79 -16.44 7.20
C PRO A 239 1.48 -15.72 5.88
N ARG A 240 2.49 -15.60 5.00
CA ARG A 240 2.37 -14.91 3.70
C ARG A 240 1.20 -15.43 2.85
N SER A 241 0.91 -16.73 2.91
CA SER A 241 -0.20 -17.35 2.17
C SER A 241 -1.56 -16.77 2.57
N GLU A 242 -1.70 -16.25 3.79
CA GLU A 242 -2.94 -15.74 4.35
C GLU A 242 -3.10 -14.23 4.21
N TYR A 243 -2.11 -13.50 3.67
CA TYR A 243 -2.19 -12.03 3.57
C TYR A 243 -3.44 -11.56 2.82
N HIS A 244 -3.86 -12.31 1.81
CA HIS A 244 -5.04 -12.00 1.00
C HIS A 244 -6.37 -12.05 1.78
N THR A 245 -6.39 -12.63 2.99
CA THR A 245 -7.60 -12.75 3.82
C THR A 245 -7.83 -11.53 4.73
N ILE A 246 -6.83 -10.65 4.89
CA ILE A 246 -6.92 -9.48 5.76
C ILE A 246 -7.67 -8.36 5.05
N THR A 247 -8.99 -8.40 5.17
CA THR A 247 -9.92 -7.36 4.73
C THR A 247 -11.17 -7.44 5.60
N GLY A 248 -11.84 -6.32 5.87
CA GLY A 248 -13.05 -6.31 6.68
C GLY A 248 -14.20 -7.12 6.07
N SER A 249 -14.19 -7.33 4.75
CA SER A 249 -15.18 -8.15 4.03
C SER A 249 -14.96 -9.65 4.15
N TYR A 250 -13.78 -10.10 4.60
CA TYR A 250 -13.49 -11.53 4.71
C TYR A 250 -14.28 -12.13 5.87
N LYS A 251 -15.05 -13.19 5.63
CA LYS A 251 -15.75 -13.92 6.69
C LYS A 251 -14.79 -14.96 7.27
N LEU A 252 -14.46 -14.83 8.55
CA LEU A 252 -13.75 -15.88 9.28
C LEU A 252 -14.59 -17.16 9.15
N ARG A 253 -13.99 -18.25 8.66
CA ARG A 253 -14.63 -19.56 8.73
C ARG A 253 -14.74 -19.90 10.21
N THR A 254 -15.94 -19.79 10.77
CA THR A 254 -16.24 -20.35 12.09
C THR A 254 -16.12 -21.87 11.99
N SER A 255 -14.91 -22.38 12.23
CA SER A 255 -14.73 -23.79 12.57
C SER A 255 -15.00 -23.88 14.07
N ILE A 256 -16.29 -23.96 14.42
CA ILE A 256 -16.68 -24.61 15.67
C ILE A 256 -16.83 -26.07 15.28
N PRO A 257 -15.90 -26.97 15.66
CA PRO A 257 -16.17 -28.39 15.58
C PRO A 257 -17.38 -28.65 16.48
N LYS A 258 -18.43 -29.26 15.92
CA LYS A 258 -19.44 -29.93 16.73
C LYS A 258 -18.82 -31.15 17.40
#